data_AF-A0A6P1CWK1-F1
#
_entry.id   AF-A0A6P1CWK1-F1
#
_cell.length_a   1.000
_cell.length_b   1.000
_cell.length_c   1.000
_cell.angle_alpha   90.00
_cell.angle_beta   90.00
_cell.angle_gamma   90.00
#
_symmetry.space_group_name_H-M   'P 1'
#
loop_
_entity.id
_entity.type
_entity.pdbx_description
1 polymer ?
#
loop_
_entity_poly.entity_id
_entity_poly.type
_entity_poly.pdbx_seq_one_letter_code
_entity_poly.pdbx_strand_id
1 'polypeptide(L)'
;VHTSARDVRDTDWSQVVALYDQLARLDSSPIVALNRAIAVAELDGPEVALAAVDRLEDALGGYHAYHATRADLLRRLGRSQDSREAYTRAIELAGNTAETVYLTRRRDQLG
;
A
#
# COMPACT_ATOMS: atom_id res chain seq x y z
N VAL A 1 5.37 -10.21 -25.96
CA VAL A 1 6.29 -11.32 -25.61
C VAL A 1 6.27 -11.48 -24.10
N HIS A 2 6.29 -12.73 -23.67
CA HIS A 2 5.82 -13.29 -22.39
C HIS A 2 6.17 -12.60 -21.06
N THR A 3 5.11 -12.45 -20.25
CA THR A 3 5.01 -12.71 -18.81
C THR A 3 6.20 -13.48 -18.22
N SER A 4 7.01 -12.82 -17.40
CA SER A 4 8.00 -13.50 -16.54
C SER A 4 8.22 -12.68 -15.28
N ALA A 5 7.44 -12.99 -14.25
CA ALA A 5 7.90 -13.03 -12.88
C ALA A 5 7.15 -14.21 -12.24
N ARG A 6 7.86 -15.30 -11.93
CA ARG A 6 7.27 -16.49 -11.28
C ARG A 6 7.23 -16.34 -9.76
N ASP A 7 7.86 -15.29 -9.22
CA ASP A 7 7.87 -14.93 -7.81
C ASP A 7 7.89 -13.40 -7.69
N VAL A 8 7.35 -12.83 -6.61
CA VAL A 8 7.42 -11.38 -6.30
C VAL A 8 8.87 -10.90 -6.30
N ARG A 9 9.82 -11.79 -6.01
CA ARG A 9 11.28 -11.54 -6.00
C ARG A 9 11.92 -11.46 -7.39
N ASP A 10 11.25 -11.94 -8.44
CA ASP A 10 11.73 -11.84 -9.83
C ASP A 10 11.31 -10.52 -10.49
N THR A 11 10.37 -9.80 -9.87
CA THR A 11 9.98 -8.46 -10.34
C THR A 11 11.14 -7.52 -10.11
N ASP A 12 11.59 -6.84 -11.16
CA ASP A 12 12.54 -5.74 -11.04
C ASP A 12 11.82 -4.53 -10.41
N TRP A 13 11.75 -4.52 -9.07
CA TRP A 13 11.12 -3.45 -8.31
C TRP A 13 11.80 -2.10 -8.54
N SER A 14 13.09 -2.09 -8.87
CA SER A 14 13.81 -0.86 -9.24
C SER A 14 13.27 -0.27 -10.54
N GLN A 15 12.98 -1.13 -11.53
CA GLN A 15 12.34 -0.72 -12.77
C GLN A 15 10.90 -0.22 -12.51
N VAL A 16 10.13 -0.89 -11.65
CA VAL A 16 8.77 -0.47 -11.31
C VAL A 16 8.76 0.90 -10.62
N VAL A 17 9.65 1.13 -9.64
CA VAL A 17 9.80 2.43 -8.99
C VAL A 17 10.19 3.50 -10.00
N ALA A 18 11.13 3.21 -10.91
CA ALA A 18 11.54 4.15 -11.95
C ALA A 18 10.39 4.51 -12.92
N LEU A 19 9.51 3.58 -13.24
CA LEU A 19 8.30 3.83 -14.04
C LEU A 19 7.31 4.73 -13.29
N TYR A 20 7.10 4.50 -11.99
CA TYR A 20 6.28 5.40 -11.18
C TYR A 20 6.93 6.78 -11.00
N ASP A 21 8.26 6.87 -10.90
CA ASP A 21 8.98 8.16 -10.89
C ASP A 21 8.78 8.93 -12.20
N GLN A 22 8.78 8.24 -13.34
CA GLN A 22 8.45 8.83 -14.62
C GLN A 22 6.99 9.31 -14.66
N LEU A 23 6.05 8.48 -14.20
CA LEU A 23 4.64 8.83 -14.17
C LEU A 23 4.36 10.01 -13.24
N ALA A 24 4.98 10.07 -12.06
CA ALA A 24 4.81 11.16 -11.09
C ALA A 24 5.28 12.53 -11.62
N ARG A 25 6.18 12.56 -12.61
CA ARG A 25 6.58 13.79 -13.31
C ARG A 25 5.53 14.27 -14.32
N LEU A 26 4.66 13.38 -14.79
CA LEU A 26 3.60 13.67 -15.74
C LEU A 26 2.25 13.93 -15.04
N ASP A 27 1.99 13.20 -13.95
CA ASP A 27 0.78 13.28 -13.15
C ASP A 27 1.15 13.24 -11.66
N SER A 28 0.93 14.36 -10.97
CA SER A 28 1.18 14.51 -9.53
C SER A 28 0.03 13.96 -8.66
N SER A 29 -0.77 13.04 -9.19
CA SER A 29 -1.87 12.42 -8.47
C SER A 29 -1.40 11.69 -7.21
N PRO A 30 -2.07 11.89 -6.06
CA PRO A 30 -1.73 11.19 -4.83
C PRO A 30 -1.92 9.67 -4.96
N ILE A 31 -2.75 9.20 -5.89
CA ILE A 31 -2.92 7.78 -6.19
C ILE A 31 -1.67 7.19 -6.84
N VAL A 32 -1.01 7.95 -7.73
CA VAL A 32 0.28 7.54 -8.32
C VAL A 32 1.34 7.45 -7.23
N ALA A 33 1.38 8.44 -6.32
CA ALA A 33 2.30 8.42 -5.18
C ALA A 33 2.06 7.23 -4.23
N LEU A 34 0.80 6.88 -3.97
CA LEU A 34 0.43 5.71 -3.16
C LEU A 34 0.91 4.41 -3.82
N ASN A 35 0.63 4.23 -5.11
CA ASN A 35 1.07 3.04 -5.86
C ASN A 35 2.60 2.92 -5.92
N ARG A 36 3.29 4.05 -6.08
CA ARG A 36 4.76 4.10 -5.99
C ARG A 36 5.25 3.63 -4.62
N ALA A 37 4.63 4.07 -3.53
CA ALA A 37 5.03 3.67 -2.18
C ALA A 37 4.92 2.16 -1.95
N ILE A 38 3.94 1.50 -2.57
CA ILE A 38 3.84 0.03 -2.55
C ILE A 38 5.05 -0.60 -3.24
N ALA A 39 5.47 -0.10 -4.41
CA ALA A 39 6.68 -0.59 -5.08
C ALA A 39 7.96 -0.35 -4.27
N VAL A 40 8.06 0.81 -3.60
CA VAL A 40 9.17 1.13 -2.67
C VAL A 40 9.18 0.16 -1.48
N ALA A 41 8.02 -0.31 -1.01
CA ALA A 41 7.97 -1.26 0.09
C ALA A 41 8.65 -2.60 -0.25
N GLU A 42 8.63 -2.98 -1.52
CA GLU A 42 9.28 -4.19 -2.02
C GLU A 42 10.77 -3.98 -2.33
N LEU A 43 11.15 -2.76 -2.72
CA LEU A 43 12.54 -2.41 -3.03
C LEU A 43 13.36 -2.00 -1.80
N ASP A 44 12.90 -0.97 -1.09
CA ASP A 44 13.62 -0.30 0.01
C ASP A 44 13.05 -0.66 1.39
N GLY A 45 11.95 -1.41 1.42
CA GLY A 45 11.36 -1.96 2.63
C GLY A 45 10.18 -1.16 3.20
N PRO A 46 9.44 -1.78 4.14
CA PRO A 46 8.16 -1.26 4.61
C PRO A 46 8.26 0.04 5.40
N GLU A 47 9.39 0.32 6.05
CA GLU A 47 9.58 1.55 6.83
C GLU A 47 9.71 2.78 5.92
N VAL A 48 10.49 2.67 4.83
CA VAL A 48 10.65 3.73 3.83
C VAL A 48 9.31 4.00 3.14
N ALA A 49 8.59 2.94 2.78
CA ALA A 49 7.26 3.07 2.19
C ALA A 49 6.26 3.70 3.15
N LEU A 50 6.24 3.32 4.43
CA LEU A 50 5.31 3.86 5.41
C LEU A 50 5.49 5.37 5.58
N ALA A 51 6.74 5.83 5.66
CA ALA A 51 7.04 7.26 5.72
C ALA A 51 6.59 8.03 4.47
N ALA A 52 6.58 7.38 3.29
CA ALA A 52 6.03 7.97 2.07
C ALA A 52 4.50 7.98 2.07
N VAL A 53 3.87 6.89 2.51
CA VAL A 53 2.41 6.78 2.64
C VAL A 53 1.88 7.81 3.62
N ASP A 54 2.45 7.95 4.82
CA ASP A 54 1.98 8.86 5.86
C ASP A 54 1.90 10.33 5.39
N ARG A 55 2.73 10.76 4.44
CA ARG A 55 2.66 12.11 3.85
C ARG A 55 1.45 12.33 2.93
N LEU A 56 0.74 11.28 2.56
CA LEU A 56 -0.44 11.33 1.70
C LEU A 56 -1.74 11.46 2.51
N GLU A 57 -1.68 11.51 3.85
CA GLU A 57 -2.86 11.54 4.71
C GLU A 57 -3.84 12.68 4.36
N ASP A 58 -3.33 13.90 4.16
CA ASP A 58 -4.16 15.06 3.83
C ASP A 58 -4.93 14.87 2.52
N ALA A 59 -4.33 14.17 1.55
CA ALA A 59 -4.92 13.96 0.23
C ALA A 59 -5.79 12.70 0.15
N LEU A 60 -5.47 11.65 0.92
CA LEU A 60 -6.06 10.31 0.80
C LEU A 60 -6.68 9.78 2.09
N GLY A 61 -6.81 10.59 3.14
CA GLY A 61 -7.37 10.15 4.43
C GLY A 61 -8.82 9.64 4.34
N GLY A 62 -9.57 10.03 3.30
CA GLY A 62 -10.90 9.51 2.98
C GLY A 62 -10.92 8.28 2.05
N TYR A 63 -9.76 7.76 1.66
CA TYR A 63 -9.64 6.69 0.67
C TYR A 63 -9.24 5.37 1.33
N HIS A 64 -10.06 4.32 1.16
CA HIS A 64 -9.84 3.05 1.86
C HIS A 64 -8.48 2.40 1.51
N ALA A 65 -8.01 2.52 0.26
CA ALA A 65 -6.77 1.87 -0.17
C ALA A 65 -5.52 2.51 0.46
N TYR A 66 -5.59 3.80 0.83
CA TYR A 66 -4.54 4.44 1.64
C TYR A 66 -4.42 3.74 3.00
N HIS A 67 -5.54 3.58 3.71
CA HIS A 67 -5.59 2.91 5.00
C HIS A 67 -5.20 1.43 4.92
N ALA A 68 -5.63 0.72 3.87
CA ALA A 68 -5.27 -0.67 3.66
C ALA A 68 -3.75 -0.87 3.40
N THR A 69 -3.15 0.04 2.62
CA THR A 69 -1.70 0.03 2.35
C THR A 69 -0.93 0.31 3.64
N ARG A 70 -1.31 1.36 4.37
CA ARG A 70 -0.71 1.72 5.66
C ARG A 70 -0.78 0.55 6.65
N ALA A 71 -1.94 -0.11 6.74
CA ALA A 71 -2.15 -1.25 7.60
C ALA A 71 -1.21 -2.43 7.27
N ASP A 72 -1.01 -2.74 5.99
CA ASP A 72 -0.10 -3.81 5.57
C ASP A 72 1.37 -3.51 5.90
N LEU A 73 1.80 -2.27 5.69
CA LEU A 73 3.15 -1.83 6.03
C LEU A 73 3.42 -1.90 7.53
N LEU A 74 2.48 -1.43 8.35
CA LEU A 74 2.54 -1.52 9.82
C LEU A 74 2.60 -2.98 10.29
N ARG A 75 1.82 -3.87 9.66
CA ARG A 75 1.88 -5.32 9.94
C ARG A 75 3.27 -5.89 9.63
N ARG A 76 3.86 -5.55 8.49
CA ARG A 76 5.21 -6.00 8.10
C ARG A 76 6.29 -5.51 9.06
N LEU A 77 6.06 -4.38 9.74
CA LEU A 77 6.93 -3.82 10.79
C LEU A 77 6.63 -4.37 12.19
N GLY A 78 5.69 -5.31 12.35
CA GLY A 78 5.30 -5.86 13.64
C GLY A 78 4.46 -4.91 14.52
N ARG A 79 3.97 -3.80 13.96
CA ARG A 79 3.14 -2.80 14.65
C ARG A 79 1.66 -3.21 14.58
N SER A 80 1.32 -4.32 15.22
CA SER A 80 0.02 -4.98 15.05
C SER A 80 -1.17 -4.12 15.51
N GLN A 81 -1.04 -3.33 16.58
CA GLN A 81 -2.14 -2.45 17.05
C GLN A 81 -2.45 -1.36 16.02
N ASP A 82 -1.44 -0.59 15.61
CA ASP A 82 -1.59 0.44 14.57
C ASP A 82 -2.11 -0.15 13.25
N SER A 83 -1.68 -1.37 12.90
CA SER A 83 -2.18 -2.08 11.73
C SER A 83 -3.67 -2.42 11.82
N ARG A 84 -4.16 -2.85 13.01
CA ARG A 84 -5.58 -3.11 13.24
C ARG A 84 -6.43 -1.85 13.12
N GLU A 85 -5.95 -0.74 13.66
CA GLU A 85 -6.63 0.56 13.55
C GLU A 85 -6.75 1.00 12.10
N ALA A 86 -5.65 0.92 11.35
CA ALA A 86 -5.63 1.26 9.93
C ALA A 86 -6.56 0.35 9.11
N TYR A 87 -6.56 -0.97 9.34
CA TYR A 87 -7.52 -1.86 8.66
C TYR A 87 -8.97 -1.55 9.03
N THR A 88 -9.24 -1.17 10.28
CA THR A 88 -10.59 -0.78 10.72
C THR A 88 -11.06 0.45 9.95
N ARG A 89 -10.20 1.46 9.81
CA ARG A 89 -10.51 2.64 9.01
C ARG A 89 -10.70 2.32 7.53
N ALA A 90 -9.89 1.41 6.97
CA ALA A 90 -10.06 0.92 5.60
C ALA A 90 -11.43 0.24 5.40
N ILE A 91 -11.88 -0.56 6.37
CA ILE A 91 -13.18 -1.25 6.34
C ILE A 91 -14.34 -0.25 6.35
N GLU A 92 -14.26 0.79 7.19
CA GLU A 92 -15.29 1.85 7.27
C GLU A 92 -15.44 2.63 5.96
N LEU A 93 -14.36 2.77 5.20
CA LEU A 93 -14.30 3.52 3.95
C LEU A 93 -14.48 2.66 2.69
N ALA A 94 -14.54 1.33 2.84
CA ALA A 94 -14.68 0.42 1.72
C ALA A 94 -16.04 0.61 1.02
N GLY A 95 -16.02 0.62 -0.32
CA GLY A 95 -17.22 0.94 -1.11
C GLY A 95 -18.09 -0.28 -1.40
N ASN A 96 -17.59 -1.49 -1.15
CA ASN A 96 -18.30 -2.72 -1.47
C ASN A 96 -18.01 -3.85 -0.48
N THR A 97 -18.95 -4.80 -0.43
CA THR A 97 -18.90 -5.95 0.48
C THR A 97 -17.68 -6.84 0.26
N ALA A 98 -17.17 -6.96 -0.96
CA ALA A 98 -16.02 -7.81 -1.26
C ALA A 98 -14.73 -7.24 -0.63
N GLU A 99 -14.52 -5.93 -0.76
CA GLU A 99 -13.43 -5.21 -0.09
C GLU A 99 -13.55 -5.31 1.43
N THR A 100 -14.74 -5.06 2.00
CA THR A 100 -14.98 -5.17 3.45
C THR A 100 -14.61 -6.57 3.97
N VAL A 101 -15.06 -7.63 3.28
CA VAL A 101 -14.77 -9.02 3.69
C VAL A 101 -13.28 -9.31 3.58
N TYR A 102 -12.62 -8.87 2.51
CA TYR A 102 -11.18 -9.05 2.34
C TYR A 102 -10.38 -8.35 3.44
N LEU A 103 -10.68 -7.07 3.70
CA LEU A 103 -9.98 -6.26 4.71
C LEU A 103 -10.22 -6.78 6.13
N THR A 104 -11.45 -7.22 6.44
CA THR A 104 -11.78 -7.86 7.73
C THR A 104 -10.92 -9.10 7.95
N ARG A 105 -10.83 -9.99 6.96
CA ARG A 105 -9.97 -11.18 7.05
C ARG A 105 -8.50 -10.83 7.29
N ARG A 106 -7.98 -9.77 6.64
CA ARG A 106 -6.60 -9.32 6.83
C ARG A 106 -6.36 -8.78 8.24
N ARG A 107 -7.29 -8.00 8.79
CA ARG A 107 -7.23 -7.50 10.17
C ARG A 107 -7.24 -8.64 11.18
N ASP A 108 -8.12 -9.62 11.00
CA ASP A 108 -8.31 -10.70 11.96
C ASP A 108 -7.12 -11.69 11.99
N GLN A 109 -6.26 -11.67 10.96
CA GLN A 109 -4.99 -12.41 10.92
C GLN A 109 -3.90 -11.81 11.84
N LEU A 110 -4.13 -10.63 12.44
CA LEU A 110 -3.12 -9.92 13.22
C LEU A 110 -2.89 -10.47 14.65
N GLY A 111 -3.64 -11.49 15.09
CA GLY A 111 -3.44 -12.20 16.37
C GLY A 111 -3.83 -11.40 17.61
#